data_AF-A0A6C0JH75-F1
#
_entry.id   AF-A0A6C0JH75-F1
#
_cell.length_a   1.000
_cell.length_b   1.000
_cell.length_c   1.000
_cell.angle_alpha   90.00
_cell.angle_beta   90.00
_cell.angle_gamma   90.00
#
_symmetry.space_group_name_H-M   'P 1'
#
loop_
_entity.id
_entity.type
_entity.pdbx_description
1 polymer ?
#
loop_
_entity_poly.entity_id
_entity_poly.type
_entity_poly.pdbx_seq_one_letter_code
_entity_poly.pdbx_strand_id
1 'polypeptide(L)'
;MTVFYIILLGFLVLSIGFCYHLCDYYRKHPIIRDSSRIFYKAKDFKKLAILREHFDEIQKECLSVYQKFPITDKLLRKQEEWNNNLDTVQEFIEINKNSYWIPAWSDGWANYPLMIKDTVSPGVTREMCPKTIELLESIGGINIAGFSLVNPGGGIKPHTDSTGPSFGSLAYHLCLIGESTLTVNEQDIIQTPAKVIIFNPEYTHHLYNHTESDRIILYLDFDVAHIIDDSCDSI
;
A
#
# COMPACT_ATOMS: atom_id res chain seq x y z
N MET A 1 36.71 19.27 32.73
CA MET A 1 35.53 20.12 32.42
C MET A 1 35.47 20.51 30.95
N THR A 2 36.56 20.97 30.33
CA THR A 2 36.58 21.45 28.93
C THR A 2 36.19 20.39 27.88
N VAL A 3 36.64 19.14 28.04
CA VAL A 3 36.31 18.04 27.11
C VAL A 3 34.82 17.71 27.11
N PHE A 4 34.16 17.78 28.27
CA PHE A 4 32.72 17.52 28.41
C PHE A 4 31.88 18.59 27.69
N TYR A 5 32.28 19.86 27.77
CA TYR A 5 31.61 20.95 27.06
C TYR A 5 31.75 20.86 25.53
N ILE A 6 32.91 20.43 25.03
CA ILE A 6 33.13 20.23 23.59
C ILE A 6 32.22 19.10 23.05
N ILE A 7 32.10 18.00 23.80
CA ILE A 7 31.22 16.88 23.44
C ILE A 7 29.74 17.33 23.46
N LEU A 8 29.31 18.05 24.49
CA LEU A 8 27.93 18.56 24.60
C LEU A 8 27.59 19.54 23.47
N LEU A 9 28.53 20.42 23.11
CA LEU A 9 28.38 21.36 21.99
C LEU A 9 28.31 20.62 20.64
N GLY A 10 29.10 19.56 20.46
CA GLY A 10 29.04 18.69 19.28
C GLY A 10 27.67 18.02 19.12
N PHE A 11 27.11 17.45 20.20
CA PHE A 11 25.75 16.88 20.18
C PHE A 11 24.68 17.93 19.89
N LEU A 12 24.82 19.15 20.43
CA LEU A 12 23.88 20.24 20.17
C LEU A 12 23.92 20.72 18.72
N VAL A 13 25.11 20.84 18.11
CA VAL A 13 25.24 21.22 16.70
C VAL A 13 24.70 20.14 15.79
N LEU A 14 24.94 18.86 16.10
CA LEU A 14 24.36 17.73 15.36
C LEU A 14 22.84 17.67 15.50
N SER A 15 22.28 17.91 16.69
CA SER A 15 20.83 17.90 16.90
C SER A 15 20.15 19.09 16.22
N ILE A 16 20.73 20.29 16.27
CA ILE A 16 20.23 21.46 15.54
C ILE A 16 20.33 21.21 14.02
N GLY A 17 21.44 20.68 13.53
CA GLY A 17 21.62 20.34 12.12
C GLY A 17 20.58 19.31 11.65
N PHE A 18 20.32 18.28 12.45
CA PHE A 18 19.29 17.28 12.19
C PHE A 18 17.89 17.91 12.18
N CYS A 19 17.54 18.75 13.17
CA CYS A 19 16.28 19.47 13.19
C CYS A 19 16.11 20.41 11.99
N TYR A 20 17.16 21.11 11.56
CA TYR A 20 17.13 21.93 10.35
C TYR A 20 16.91 21.11 9.09
N HIS A 21 17.59 19.96 8.96
CA HIS A 21 17.38 19.05 7.84
C HIS A 21 15.95 18.49 7.82
N LEU A 22 15.42 18.06 8.96
CA LEU A 22 14.04 17.60 9.09
C LEU A 22 13.05 18.72 8.69
N CYS A 23 13.23 19.92 9.25
CA CYS A 23 12.38 21.07 8.94
C CYS A 23 12.43 21.45 7.46
N ASP A 24 13.61 21.47 6.84
CA ASP A 24 13.74 21.78 5.42
C ASP A 24 13.16 20.67 4.53
N TYR A 25 13.33 19.40 4.91
CA TYR A 25 12.69 18.26 4.25
C TYR A 25 11.15 18.39 4.28
N TYR A 26 10.55 18.54 5.46
CA TYR A 26 9.10 18.73 5.58
C TYR A 26 8.60 20.02 4.92
N ARG A 27 9.43 21.08 4.87
CA ARG A 27 9.12 22.32 4.13
C ARG A 27 9.08 22.09 2.62
N LYS A 28 9.96 21.24 2.08
CA LYS A 28 10.02 20.87 0.66
C LYS A 28 8.93 19.88 0.26
N HIS A 29 8.41 19.10 1.22
CA HIS A 29 7.43 18.04 0.98
C HIS A 29 6.10 18.28 1.73
N PRO A 30 5.32 19.32 1.35
CA PRO A 30 4.09 19.70 2.05
C PRO A 30 2.99 18.63 2.01
N ILE A 31 3.05 17.69 1.05
CA ILE A 31 2.15 16.51 0.99
C ILE A 31 2.21 15.70 2.29
N ILE A 32 3.37 15.62 2.94
CA ILE A 32 3.55 14.87 4.18
C ILE A 32 2.86 15.56 5.38
N ARG A 33 2.59 16.88 5.30
CA ARG A 33 2.06 17.65 6.45
C ARG A 33 0.54 17.82 6.45
N ASP A 34 -0.11 17.59 5.32
CA ASP A 34 -1.54 17.86 5.15
C ASP A 34 -2.39 16.60 5.42
N SER A 35 -2.51 16.22 6.69
CA SER A 35 -3.36 15.10 7.10
C SER A 35 -4.86 15.34 6.83
N SER A 36 -5.26 16.59 6.54
CA SER A 36 -6.64 16.94 6.21
C SER A 36 -7.05 16.54 4.79
N ARG A 37 -6.08 16.17 3.94
CA ARG A 37 -6.34 15.79 2.57
C ARG A 37 -6.85 14.36 2.48
N ILE A 38 -8.03 14.22 1.86
CA ILE A 38 -8.68 12.91 1.65
C ILE A 38 -8.08 12.21 0.43
N PHE A 39 -8.00 12.90 -0.72
CA PHE A 39 -7.49 12.33 -1.97
C PHE A 39 -6.27 13.09 -2.50
N TYR A 40 -5.35 12.36 -3.12
CA TYR A 40 -4.11 12.88 -3.68
C TYR A 40 -4.05 12.63 -5.19
N LYS A 41 -3.36 13.50 -5.93
CA LYS A 41 -3.26 13.38 -7.39
C LYS A 41 -2.13 12.41 -7.72
N ALA A 42 -2.42 11.39 -8.54
CA ALA A 42 -1.42 10.39 -8.94
C ALA A 42 -0.13 11.00 -9.51
N LYS A 43 -0.23 12.11 -10.24
CA LYS A 43 0.93 12.84 -10.82
C LYS A 43 1.93 13.37 -9.79
N ASP A 44 1.51 13.49 -8.52
CA ASP A 44 2.37 13.95 -7.43
C ASP A 44 3.31 12.81 -6.95
N PHE A 45 3.10 11.57 -7.40
CA PHE A 45 3.87 10.37 -7.04
C PHE A 45 4.43 9.69 -8.28
N LYS A 46 5.40 10.35 -8.93
CA LYS A 46 5.91 9.92 -10.25
C LYS A 46 6.46 8.49 -10.27
N LYS A 47 7.14 8.05 -9.21
CA LYS A 47 7.65 6.67 -9.11
C LYS A 47 6.54 5.61 -9.23
N LEU A 48 5.32 5.92 -8.82
CA LEU A 48 4.17 5.01 -8.94
C LEU A 48 3.55 4.98 -10.35
N ALA A 49 3.90 5.92 -11.24
CA ALA A 49 3.34 6.00 -12.58
C ALA A 49 3.58 4.71 -13.39
N ILE A 50 4.72 4.06 -13.17
CA ILE A 50 5.13 2.83 -13.86
C ILE A 50 4.12 1.68 -13.66
N LEU A 51 3.39 1.65 -12.53
CA LEU A 51 2.36 0.64 -12.28
C LEU A 51 1.19 0.77 -13.24
N ARG A 52 0.77 2.02 -13.53
CA ARG A 52 -0.30 2.27 -14.51
C ARG A 52 0.21 2.07 -15.94
N GLU A 53 1.46 2.40 -16.21
CA GLU A 53 2.07 2.23 -17.54
C GLU A 53 2.18 0.75 -17.94
N HIS A 54 2.40 -0.14 -16.96
CA HIS A 54 2.42 -1.60 -17.12
C HIS A 54 1.10 -2.27 -16.69
N PHE A 55 -0.02 -1.57 -16.88
CA PHE A 55 -1.35 -2.05 -16.46
C PHE A 55 -1.69 -3.44 -17.03
N ASP A 56 -1.43 -3.66 -18.32
CA ASP A 56 -1.82 -4.89 -19.01
C ASP A 56 -1.05 -6.12 -18.48
N GLU A 57 0.24 -5.96 -18.20
CA GLU A 57 1.06 -7.02 -17.61
C GLU A 57 0.60 -7.38 -16.19
N ILE A 58 0.36 -6.36 -15.36
CA ILE A 58 -0.13 -6.56 -13.98
C ILE A 58 -1.51 -7.22 -13.99
N GLN A 59 -2.42 -6.76 -14.85
CA GLN A 59 -3.76 -7.35 -14.99
C GLN A 59 -3.68 -8.81 -15.42
N LYS A 60 -2.81 -9.14 -16.38
CA LYS A 60 -2.61 -10.51 -16.85
C LYS A 60 -2.07 -11.44 -15.76
N GLU A 61 -1.09 -10.99 -14.98
CA GLU A 61 -0.54 -11.76 -13.85
C GLU A 61 -1.60 -11.96 -12.76
N CYS A 62 -2.36 -10.91 -12.44
CA CYS A 62 -3.48 -10.96 -11.52
C CYS A 62 -4.53 -11.99 -11.95
N LEU A 63 -4.95 -11.99 -13.21
CA LEU A 63 -5.89 -12.97 -13.76
C LEU A 63 -5.34 -14.40 -13.68
N SER A 64 -4.04 -14.59 -13.95
CA SER A 64 -3.40 -15.91 -13.87
C SER A 64 -3.43 -16.45 -12.44
N VAL A 65 -3.11 -15.61 -11.45
CA VAL A 65 -3.22 -15.96 -10.03
C VAL A 65 -4.68 -16.24 -9.64
N TYR A 66 -5.60 -15.38 -10.07
CA TYR A 66 -7.03 -15.50 -9.76
C TYR A 66 -7.62 -16.84 -10.26
N GLN A 67 -7.22 -17.28 -11.45
CA GLN A 67 -7.70 -18.53 -12.04
C GLN A 67 -7.03 -19.78 -11.44
N LYS A 68 -5.78 -19.65 -10.98
CA LYS A 68 -4.96 -20.81 -10.58
C LYS A 68 -5.10 -21.17 -9.11
N PHE A 69 -5.26 -20.19 -8.23
CA PHE A 69 -5.24 -20.40 -6.78
C PHE A 69 -6.62 -20.24 -6.17
N PRO A 70 -7.04 -21.17 -5.29
CA PRO A 70 -8.30 -21.04 -4.57
C PRO A 70 -8.24 -19.96 -3.49
N ILE A 71 -9.42 -19.54 -3.04
CA ILE A 71 -9.60 -18.87 -1.76
C ILE A 71 -9.53 -19.94 -0.65
N THR A 72 -8.60 -19.78 0.29
CA THR A 72 -8.44 -20.73 1.40
C THR A 72 -9.57 -20.58 2.43
N ASP A 73 -10.08 -21.67 2.97
CA ASP A 73 -11.05 -21.71 4.07
C ASP A 73 -10.38 -21.77 5.46
N LYS A 74 -9.07 -22.07 5.48
CA LYS A 74 -8.29 -22.31 6.71
C LYS A 74 -7.84 -21.05 7.45
N LEU A 75 -7.98 -19.89 6.81
CA LEU A 75 -7.41 -18.63 7.29
C LEU A 75 -8.45 -17.54 7.08
N LEU A 76 -8.76 -16.81 8.15
CA LEU A 76 -9.59 -15.62 8.11
C LEU A 76 -8.79 -14.50 8.76
N ARG A 77 -8.42 -13.47 7.99
CA ARG A 77 -7.74 -12.32 8.57
C ARG A 77 -8.70 -11.56 9.46
N LYS A 78 -8.26 -11.29 10.69
CA LYS A 78 -8.96 -10.37 11.57
C LYS A 78 -8.64 -8.93 11.20
N GLN A 79 -9.56 -8.02 11.50
CA GLN A 79 -9.38 -6.60 11.18
C GLN A 79 -8.15 -6.00 11.88
N GLU A 80 -7.82 -6.47 13.09
CA GLU A 80 -6.66 -5.96 13.84
C GLU A 80 -5.30 -6.34 13.21
N GLU A 81 -5.27 -7.37 12.36
CA GLU A 81 -4.06 -7.88 11.70
C GLU A 81 -3.64 -7.01 10.49
N TRP A 82 -4.51 -6.13 10.00
CA TRP A 82 -4.23 -5.19 8.90
C TRP A 82 -3.41 -3.96 9.34
N ASN A 83 -3.29 -3.72 10.65
CA ASN A 83 -2.85 -2.45 11.22
C ASN A 83 -1.32 -2.32 11.47
N ASN A 84 -0.46 -2.80 10.58
CA ASN A 84 1.01 -2.79 10.75
C ASN A 84 1.55 -3.44 12.05
N ASN A 85 0.68 -3.98 12.90
CA ASN A 85 0.95 -4.78 14.09
C ASN A 85 1.27 -6.24 13.75
N LEU A 86 1.68 -6.51 12.50
CA LEU A 86 2.34 -7.77 12.17
C LEU A 86 3.71 -7.75 12.83
N ASP A 87 3.73 -8.18 14.09
CA ASP A 87 4.88 -8.79 14.70
C ASP A 87 5.30 -9.96 13.80
N THR A 88 6.26 -9.61 12.94
CA THR A 88 7.09 -10.43 12.04
C THR A 88 6.53 -10.70 10.64
N VAL A 89 7.29 -10.23 9.65
CA VAL A 89 7.35 -10.77 8.28
C VAL A 89 7.30 -12.31 8.26
N GLN A 90 7.74 -12.97 9.34
CA GLN A 90 7.67 -14.40 9.55
C GLN A 90 6.24 -14.97 9.55
N GLU A 91 5.30 -14.38 10.28
CA GLU A 91 3.91 -14.86 10.29
C GLU A 91 3.27 -14.68 8.91
N PHE A 92 3.52 -13.54 8.27
CA PHE A 92 3.16 -13.30 6.87
C PHE A 92 3.76 -14.36 5.95
N ILE A 93 5.03 -14.70 6.12
CA ILE A 93 5.70 -15.74 5.32
C ILE A 93 5.01 -17.09 5.52
N GLU A 94 4.75 -17.50 6.77
CA GLU A 94 4.12 -18.78 7.09
C GLU A 94 2.73 -18.92 6.48
N ILE A 95 1.89 -17.89 6.62
CA ILE A 95 0.53 -17.85 6.09
C ILE A 95 0.52 -17.93 4.55
N ASN A 96 1.52 -17.33 3.90
CA ASN A 96 1.56 -17.18 2.45
C ASN A 96 2.35 -18.26 1.69
N LYS A 97 2.92 -19.27 2.37
CA LYS A 97 3.73 -20.32 1.72
C LYS A 97 3.05 -21.03 0.55
N ASN A 98 1.72 -21.15 0.62
CA ASN A 98 0.94 -21.88 -0.38
C ASN A 98 0.36 -20.97 -1.49
N SER A 99 0.60 -19.66 -1.42
CA SER A 99 0.15 -18.69 -2.42
C SER A 99 -1.38 -18.75 -2.68
N TYR A 100 -2.19 -18.82 -1.62
CA TYR A 100 -3.65 -18.79 -1.73
C TYR A 100 -4.21 -17.37 -1.61
N TRP A 101 -5.42 -17.17 -2.11
CA TRP A 101 -6.23 -16.01 -1.76
C TRP A 101 -6.72 -16.16 -0.32
N ILE A 102 -6.49 -15.16 0.51
CA ILE A 102 -6.81 -15.20 1.93
C ILE A 102 -8.07 -14.37 2.20
N PRO A 103 -9.15 -14.98 2.70
CA PRO A 103 -10.34 -14.27 3.15
C PRO A 103 -10.02 -13.18 4.17
N ALA A 104 -10.67 -12.03 4.00
CA ALA A 104 -10.66 -10.94 4.96
C ALA A 104 -11.90 -10.97 5.85
N TRP A 105 -12.07 -9.97 6.71
CA TRP A 105 -13.14 -9.94 7.71
C TRP A 105 -14.53 -9.58 7.16
N SER A 106 -14.64 -9.20 5.88
CA SER A 106 -15.91 -8.92 5.22
C SER A 106 -16.23 -9.97 4.17
N ASP A 107 -17.51 -10.33 4.06
CA ASP A 107 -17.97 -11.37 3.15
C ASP A 107 -17.66 -11.02 1.68
N GLY A 108 -17.15 -12.00 0.95
CA GLY A 108 -16.76 -11.84 -0.45
C GLY A 108 -15.51 -10.99 -0.67
N TRP A 109 -14.73 -10.69 0.38
CA TRP A 109 -13.44 -10.02 0.26
C TRP A 109 -12.28 -10.98 0.55
N ALA A 110 -11.35 -11.07 -0.39
CA ALA A 110 -10.11 -11.83 -0.23
C ALA A 110 -8.90 -11.06 -0.78
N ASN A 111 -7.71 -11.38 -0.26
CA ASN A 111 -6.47 -10.74 -0.67
C ASN A 111 -5.42 -11.76 -1.08
N TYR A 112 -4.68 -11.47 -2.14
CA TYR A 112 -3.49 -12.22 -2.55
C TYR A 112 -2.24 -11.38 -2.26
N PRO A 113 -1.40 -11.76 -1.27
CA PRO A 113 -0.25 -10.94 -0.90
C PRO A 113 0.90 -11.02 -1.89
N LEU A 114 1.47 -9.86 -2.20
CA LEU A 114 2.62 -9.75 -3.11
C LEU A 114 3.88 -9.35 -2.35
N MET A 115 3.78 -8.39 -1.43
CA MET A 115 4.93 -7.83 -0.72
C MET A 115 4.52 -7.24 0.63
N ILE A 116 5.42 -7.31 1.60
CA ILE A 116 5.31 -6.60 2.88
C ILE A 116 6.68 -6.06 3.27
N LYS A 117 6.79 -4.78 3.64
CA LYS A 117 8.04 -4.12 4.05
C LYS A 117 9.19 -4.43 3.06
N ASP A 118 8.94 -4.15 1.78
CA ASP A 118 9.82 -4.45 0.64
C ASP A 118 10.25 -5.93 0.49
N THR A 119 9.65 -6.85 1.25
CA THR A 119 9.91 -8.29 1.19
C THR A 119 8.83 -8.98 0.39
N VAL A 120 9.23 -9.64 -0.70
CA VAL A 120 8.32 -10.40 -1.57
C VAL A 120 7.69 -11.57 -0.80
N SER A 121 6.38 -11.77 -1.02
CA SER A 121 5.64 -12.91 -0.48
C SER A 121 6.26 -14.23 -0.94
N PRO A 122 6.43 -15.23 -0.04
CA PRO A 122 7.08 -16.49 -0.37
C PRO A 122 6.24 -17.35 -1.32
N GLY A 123 6.72 -18.58 -1.57
CA GLY A 123 6.05 -19.52 -2.45
C GLY A 123 6.29 -19.15 -3.92
N VAL A 124 5.23 -19.15 -4.71
CA VAL A 124 5.31 -18.97 -6.18
C VAL A 124 5.02 -17.53 -6.62
N THR A 125 4.92 -16.58 -5.69
CA THR A 125 4.55 -15.19 -5.99
C THR A 125 5.43 -14.55 -7.07
N ARG A 126 6.77 -14.69 -6.97
CA ARG A 126 7.69 -14.15 -7.98
C ARG A 126 7.54 -14.82 -9.35
N GLU A 127 7.20 -16.10 -9.38
CA GLU A 127 7.01 -16.86 -10.62
C GLU A 127 5.69 -16.52 -11.31
N MET A 128 4.64 -16.27 -10.51
CA MET A 128 3.30 -15.96 -10.99
C MET A 128 3.12 -14.48 -11.34
N CYS A 129 3.85 -13.59 -10.66
CA CYS A 129 3.77 -12.14 -10.84
C CYS A 129 5.15 -11.50 -11.11
N PRO A 130 5.96 -12.00 -12.07
CA PRO A 130 7.34 -11.55 -12.25
C PRO A 130 7.44 -10.07 -12.55
N LYS A 131 6.57 -9.52 -13.42
CA LYS A 131 6.60 -8.10 -13.78
C LYS A 131 6.08 -7.23 -12.65
N THR A 132 4.99 -7.63 -11.99
CA THR A 132 4.47 -6.86 -10.85
C THR A 132 5.50 -6.77 -9.72
N ILE A 133 6.19 -7.88 -9.40
CA ILE A 133 7.22 -7.89 -8.37
C ILE A 133 8.44 -7.05 -8.78
N GLU A 134 8.92 -7.15 -10.02
CA GLU A 134 10.00 -6.29 -10.55
C GLU A 134 9.68 -4.80 -10.38
N LEU A 135 8.45 -4.40 -10.73
CA LEU A 135 8.02 -3.00 -10.60
C LEU A 135 7.97 -2.56 -9.12
N LEU A 136 7.39 -3.37 -8.23
CA LEU A 136 7.32 -3.05 -6.80
C LEU A 136 8.73 -2.93 -6.18
N GLU A 137 9.64 -3.84 -6.53
CA GLU A 137 11.04 -3.79 -6.08
C GLU A 137 11.77 -2.54 -6.59
N SER A 138 11.50 -2.13 -7.84
CA SER A 138 12.09 -0.90 -8.40
C SER A 138 11.57 0.38 -7.74
N ILE A 139 10.32 0.34 -7.25
CA ILE A 139 9.70 1.47 -6.54
C ILE A 139 10.28 1.58 -5.13
N GLY A 140 10.33 0.47 -4.39
CA GLY A 140 10.73 0.43 -2.97
C GLY A 140 9.83 1.25 -2.05
N GLY A 141 10.06 1.19 -0.73
CA GLY A 141 9.22 1.92 0.24
C GLY A 141 7.79 1.38 0.27
N ILE A 142 7.61 0.09 -0.02
CA ILE A 142 6.33 -0.60 0.00
C ILE A 142 6.13 -1.22 1.38
N ASN A 143 5.15 -0.71 2.12
CA ASN A 143 4.78 -1.30 3.41
C ASN A 143 3.96 -2.56 3.20
N ILE A 144 2.96 -2.50 2.31
CA ILE A 144 2.09 -3.63 1.95
C ILE A 144 1.76 -3.53 0.46
N ALA A 145 1.82 -4.64 -0.27
CA ALA A 145 1.20 -4.75 -1.59
C ALA A 145 0.49 -6.09 -1.78
N GLY A 146 -0.65 -6.05 -2.47
CA GLY A 146 -1.42 -7.24 -2.78
C GLY A 146 -2.53 -6.99 -3.78
N PHE A 147 -3.06 -8.08 -4.37
CA PHE A 147 -4.33 -8.01 -5.07
C PHE A 147 -5.48 -8.10 -4.07
N SER A 148 -6.50 -7.26 -4.23
CA SER A 148 -7.69 -7.23 -3.38
C SER A 148 -8.93 -7.49 -4.22
N LEU A 149 -9.55 -8.64 -3.98
CA LEU A 149 -10.74 -9.17 -4.66
C LEU A 149 -12.00 -8.86 -3.85
N VAL A 150 -13.02 -8.31 -4.50
CA VAL A 150 -14.37 -8.21 -3.93
C VAL A 150 -15.37 -8.83 -4.90
N ASN A 151 -16.05 -9.89 -4.46
CA ASN A 151 -17.05 -10.62 -5.25
C ASN A 151 -18.30 -9.77 -5.57
N PRO A 152 -19.14 -10.20 -6.52
CA PRO A 152 -20.43 -9.57 -6.83
C PRO A 152 -21.29 -9.36 -5.58
N GLY A 153 -21.82 -8.15 -5.42
CA GLY A 153 -22.64 -7.77 -4.26
C GLY A 153 -21.89 -7.73 -2.92
N GLY A 154 -20.59 -8.05 -2.91
CA GLY A 154 -19.73 -7.98 -1.74
C GLY A 154 -19.34 -6.54 -1.40
N GLY A 155 -18.76 -6.37 -0.22
CA GLY A 155 -18.31 -5.07 0.22
C GLY A 155 -17.33 -5.15 1.38
N ILE A 156 -16.54 -4.10 1.53
CA ILE A 156 -15.66 -3.92 2.68
C ILE A 156 -16.40 -2.96 3.61
N LYS A 157 -16.69 -3.40 4.84
CA LYS A 157 -17.41 -2.59 5.82
C LYS A 157 -16.65 -1.30 6.16
N PRO A 158 -17.33 -0.22 6.60
CA PRO A 158 -16.68 0.99 7.09
C PRO A 158 -15.59 0.71 8.13
N HIS A 159 -14.39 1.19 7.85
CA HIS A 159 -13.22 1.05 8.72
C HIS A 159 -12.25 2.22 8.53
N THR A 160 -11.25 2.29 9.40
CA THR A 160 -10.08 3.18 9.31
C THR A 160 -8.85 2.31 9.44
N ASP A 161 -7.78 2.66 8.74
CA ASP A 161 -6.52 1.93 8.87
C ASP A 161 -5.62 2.59 9.93
N SER A 162 -4.72 1.80 10.52
CA SER A 162 -3.60 2.31 11.32
C SER A 162 -2.37 2.59 10.44
N THR A 163 -2.64 3.12 9.25
CA THR A 163 -1.68 3.63 8.28
C THR A 163 -2.18 4.99 7.80
N GLY A 164 -1.43 5.68 6.93
CA GLY A 164 -1.82 6.99 6.42
C GLY A 164 -0.85 8.10 6.83
N PRO A 165 -1.22 9.38 6.61
CA PRO A 165 -0.31 10.52 6.76
C PRO A 165 0.35 10.64 8.13
N SER A 166 -0.35 10.30 9.22
CA SER A 166 0.18 10.29 10.59
C SER A 166 1.26 9.22 10.79
N PHE A 167 1.32 8.22 9.90
CA PHE A 167 2.33 7.17 9.84
C PHE A 167 3.31 7.35 8.66
N GLY A 168 3.19 8.45 7.92
CA GLY A 168 4.03 8.73 6.75
C GLY A 168 3.67 7.93 5.49
N SER A 169 2.53 7.24 5.46
CA SER A 169 2.11 6.42 4.32
C SER A 169 0.82 6.92 3.66
N LEU A 170 0.48 6.36 2.50
CA LEU A 170 -0.81 6.55 1.84
C LEU A 170 -1.28 5.23 1.21
N ALA A 171 -2.59 5.11 1.01
CA ALA A 171 -3.18 4.00 0.28
C ALA A 171 -3.27 4.32 -1.22
N TYR A 172 -2.83 3.39 -2.07
CA TYR A 172 -2.91 3.45 -3.52
C TYR A 172 -3.73 2.28 -4.05
N HIS A 173 -4.70 2.57 -4.90
CA HIS A 173 -5.49 1.61 -5.65
C HIS A 173 -5.25 1.78 -7.15
N LEU A 174 -4.86 0.71 -7.84
CA LEU A 174 -5.00 0.59 -9.28
C LEU A 174 -6.06 -0.48 -9.58
N CYS A 175 -7.20 -0.07 -10.11
CA CYS A 175 -8.27 -1.02 -10.44
C CYS A 175 -7.89 -1.82 -11.68
N LEU A 176 -7.85 -3.15 -11.55
CA LEU A 176 -7.45 -4.09 -12.60
C LEU A 176 -8.67 -4.67 -13.31
N ILE A 177 -9.68 -5.10 -12.56
CA ILE A 177 -10.86 -5.81 -13.08
C ILE A 177 -12.11 -5.25 -12.41
N GLY A 178 -13.19 -5.16 -13.19
CA GLY A 178 -14.52 -4.82 -12.70
C GLY A 178 -14.69 -3.35 -12.36
N GLU A 179 -15.80 -3.04 -11.71
CA GLU A 179 -16.15 -1.71 -11.23
C GLU A 179 -16.66 -1.81 -9.79
N SER A 180 -16.38 -0.80 -8.97
CA SER A 180 -16.93 -0.70 -7.60
C SER A 180 -16.93 0.75 -7.15
N THR A 181 -17.68 1.06 -6.09
CA THR A 181 -17.65 2.38 -5.46
C THR A 181 -16.81 2.33 -4.19
N LEU A 182 -15.74 3.13 -4.15
CA LEU A 182 -14.97 3.43 -2.94
C LEU A 182 -15.51 4.72 -2.34
N THR A 183 -15.91 4.69 -1.07
CA THR A 183 -16.31 5.89 -0.34
C THR A 183 -15.27 6.19 0.72
N VAL A 184 -14.69 7.40 0.70
CA VAL A 184 -13.72 7.86 1.72
C VAL A 184 -14.22 9.17 2.29
N ASN A 185 -14.43 9.23 3.60
CA ASN A 185 -14.97 10.40 4.29
C ASN A 185 -16.23 10.98 3.58
N GLU A 186 -17.22 10.12 3.33
CA GLU A 186 -18.50 10.46 2.67
C GLU A 186 -18.37 10.91 1.20
N GLN A 187 -17.20 10.73 0.57
CA GLN A 187 -16.98 11.07 -0.83
C GLN A 187 -16.83 9.79 -1.67
N ASP A 188 -17.73 9.62 -2.62
CA ASP A 188 -17.76 8.47 -3.52
C ASP A 188 -16.83 8.65 -4.71
N ILE A 189 -16.05 7.61 -5.00
CA ILE A 189 -15.25 7.48 -6.20
C ILE A 189 -15.49 6.11 -6.83
N ILE A 190 -16.00 6.11 -8.05
CA ILE A 190 -16.14 4.91 -8.86
C ILE A 190 -14.75 4.44 -9.30
N GLN A 191 -14.40 3.19 -9.02
CA GLN A 191 -13.21 2.51 -9.51
C GLN A 191 -13.53 1.81 -10.83
N THR A 192 -12.74 2.03 -11.86
CA THR A 192 -12.84 1.35 -13.17
C THR A 192 -11.45 0.92 -13.63
N PRO A 193 -11.32 -0.03 -14.56
CA PRO A 193 -10.02 -0.53 -14.99
C PRO A 193 -9.05 0.58 -15.39
N ALA A 194 -7.78 0.43 -14.99
CA ALA A 194 -6.68 1.40 -15.10
C ALA A 194 -6.85 2.69 -14.29
N LYS A 195 -7.96 2.91 -13.58
CA LYS A 195 -8.12 4.08 -12.69
C LYS A 195 -7.22 3.94 -11.46
N VAL A 196 -6.48 5.02 -11.18
CA VAL A 196 -5.64 5.16 -9.99
C VAL A 196 -6.35 6.06 -8.98
N ILE A 197 -6.37 5.63 -7.72
CA ILE A 197 -6.87 6.42 -6.59
C ILE A 197 -5.81 6.37 -5.50
N ILE A 198 -5.42 7.53 -4.98
CA ILE A 198 -4.53 7.66 -3.83
C ILE A 198 -5.28 8.45 -2.78
N PHE A 199 -5.37 7.92 -1.56
CA PHE A 199 -6.18 8.52 -0.50
C PHE A 199 -5.54 8.33 0.87
N ASN A 200 -6.02 9.12 1.83
CA ASN A 200 -5.70 8.99 3.24
C ASN A 200 -6.62 7.92 3.87
N PRO A 201 -6.09 6.74 4.27
CA PRO A 201 -6.88 5.65 4.82
C PRO A 201 -7.23 5.83 6.31
N GLU A 202 -6.75 6.90 6.97
CA GLU A 202 -7.17 7.26 8.34
C GLU A 202 -8.62 7.75 8.38
N TYR A 203 -9.14 8.25 7.25
CA TYR A 203 -10.55 8.56 7.13
C TYR A 203 -11.37 7.27 7.03
N THR A 204 -12.57 7.29 7.61
CA THR A 204 -13.50 6.18 7.46
C THR A 204 -13.76 5.95 5.98
N HIS A 205 -13.51 4.72 5.56
CA HIS A 205 -13.69 4.31 4.18
C HIS A 205 -14.32 2.92 4.11
N HIS A 206 -15.04 2.70 3.01
CA HIS A 206 -15.70 1.45 2.72
C HIS A 206 -15.81 1.27 1.22
N LEU A 207 -16.16 0.05 0.82
CA LEU A 207 -16.32 -0.25 -0.57
C LEU A 207 -17.52 -1.15 -0.80
N TYR A 208 -18.21 -0.90 -1.91
CA TYR A 208 -19.29 -1.75 -2.38
C TYR A 208 -19.08 -2.12 -3.85
N ASN A 209 -19.14 -3.42 -4.16
CA ASN A 209 -19.19 -3.92 -5.52
C ASN A 209 -20.65 -4.10 -5.94
N HIS A 210 -21.19 -3.10 -6.64
CA HIS A 210 -22.57 -3.09 -7.15
C HIS A 210 -22.75 -3.89 -8.45
N THR A 211 -21.73 -4.61 -8.91
CA THR A 211 -21.75 -5.31 -10.20
C THR A 211 -21.96 -6.82 -10.05
N GLU A 212 -22.33 -7.47 -11.16
CA GLU A 212 -22.45 -8.93 -11.27
C GLU A 212 -21.10 -9.63 -11.56
N SER A 213 -19.99 -8.89 -11.49
CA SER A 213 -18.64 -9.38 -11.76
C SER A 213 -17.70 -9.12 -10.59
N ASP A 214 -16.67 -9.94 -10.46
CA ASP A 214 -15.63 -9.70 -9.47
C ASP A 214 -14.90 -8.38 -9.73
N ARG A 215 -14.54 -7.70 -8.65
CA ARG A 215 -13.67 -6.53 -8.69
C ARG A 215 -12.30 -6.91 -8.15
N ILE A 216 -11.24 -6.63 -8.89
CA ILE A 216 -9.87 -6.80 -8.39
C ILE A 216 -9.06 -5.51 -8.57
N ILE A 217 -8.34 -5.10 -7.53
CA ILE A 217 -7.37 -4.00 -7.58
C ILE A 217 -5.98 -4.48 -7.18
N LEU A 218 -4.95 -3.79 -7.64
CA LEU A 218 -3.66 -3.75 -6.97
C LEU A 218 -3.73 -2.69 -5.86
N TYR A 219 -3.58 -3.12 -4.61
CA TYR A 219 -3.52 -2.29 -3.42
C TYR A 219 -2.08 -2.12 -2.96
N LEU A 220 -1.69 -0.89 -2.61
CA LEU A 220 -0.44 -0.59 -1.91
C LEU A 220 -0.72 0.29 -0.69
N ASP A 221 -0.04 0.03 0.42
CA ASP A 221 0.35 1.04 1.40
C ASP A 221 1.84 1.35 1.18
N PHE A 222 2.20 2.63 0.98
CA PHE A 222 3.55 3.03 0.60
C PHE A 222 4.06 4.21 1.42
N ASP A 223 5.37 4.26 1.66
CA ASP A 223 6.06 5.38 2.32
C ASP A 223 6.12 6.59 1.39
N VAL A 224 5.44 7.66 1.78
CA VAL A 224 5.37 8.90 1.00
C VAL A 224 6.75 9.53 0.83
N ALA A 225 7.58 9.52 1.86
CA ALA A 225 8.90 10.14 1.86
C ALA A 225 9.81 9.49 0.81
N HIS A 226 9.80 8.16 0.75
CA HIS A 226 10.58 7.39 -0.23
C HIS A 226 10.10 7.61 -1.67
N ILE A 227 8.77 7.68 -1.87
CA ILE A 227 8.18 7.82 -3.21
C ILE A 227 8.41 9.20 -3.83
N ILE A 228 8.45 10.27 -3.03
CA ILE A 228 8.64 11.64 -3.53
C ILE A 228 10.10 12.10 -3.52
N ASP A 229 11.00 11.32 -2.92
CA ASP A 229 12.42 11.63 -2.89
C ASP A 229 13.09 11.22 -4.20
N ASP A 230 13.35 12.20 -5.06
CA ASP A 230 14.09 12.05 -6.32
C ASP A 230 15.62 11.86 -6.10
N SER A 231 16.13 11.93 -4.85
CA SER A 231 17.57 11.82 -4.56
C SER A 231 18.11 10.39 -4.49
N CYS A 232 17.25 9.38 -4.33
CA CYS A 232 17.64 7.96 -4.31
C CYS A 232 18.10 7.40 -5.67
N ASP A 233 17.94 8.14 -6.77
CA ASP A 233 18.41 7.74 -8.11
C ASP A 233 19.90 8.07 -8.34
N SER A 234 20.66 8.40 -7.28
CA SER A 234 22.05 8.89 -7.36
C SER A 234 23.06 8.13 -6.49
N ILE A 235 22.99 6.80 -6.45
CA ILE A 235 24.07 5.94 -5.93
C ILE A 235 24.49 4.90 -6.97
#